data_AF-A0A9D1HXD2-F1
#
_entry.id   AF-A0A9D1HXD2-F1
#
_cell.length_a   1.000
_cell.length_b   1.000
_cell.length_c   1.000
_cell.angle_alpha   90.00
_cell.angle_beta   90.00
_cell.angle_gamma   90.00
#
_symmetry.space_group_name_H-M   'P 1'
#
loop_
_entity.id
_entity.type
_entity.pdbx_description
1 polymer ?
#
loop_
_entity_poly.entity_id
_entity_poly.type
_entity_poly.pdbx_seq_one_letter_code
_entity_poly.pdbx_strand_id
1 'polypeptide(L)'
;MKKVLIGVVAAAIVIAVVSVCVYLFYHDWSPATCTSPQVCSICGATQGEALGHDWEKATCESPRTCTRCGEEDGDPLGHDWGEWATDKESTCTVAGSKHRTCDRCGETEQRSLPLAEHQPGDWEVVTEATVDASGNAVPGERVRKCKVCGEELESEEIVLSAEEIAAQYKSSCTALTYEQVARDPDAYEGTKAVFTGEVIQVMQDGTYYTLRVNVTPASWGGYTDTIMVGYDASAGDSRILEDDVITFYGTMAGLYSYESVMGAEITVPLMFAEYIDR
;
A
#
# COMPACT_ATOMS: atom_id res chain seq x y z
N MET A 1 -82.89 -97.16 -16.70
CA MET A 1 -82.97 -95.70 -16.97
C MET A 1 -82.60 -94.83 -15.76
N LYS A 2 -83.05 -95.12 -14.52
CA LYS A 2 -82.68 -94.33 -13.32
C LYS A 2 -81.16 -94.24 -13.04
N LYS A 3 -80.37 -95.31 -13.25
CA LYS A 3 -78.92 -95.31 -12.96
C LYS A 3 -78.08 -94.45 -13.93
N VAL A 4 -78.49 -94.34 -15.20
CA VAL A 4 -77.82 -93.51 -16.22
C VAL A 4 -78.16 -92.03 -16.01
N LEU A 5 -79.41 -91.72 -15.64
CA LEU A 5 -79.85 -90.35 -15.32
C LEU A 5 -79.13 -89.77 -14.09
N ILE A 6 -78.91 -90.58 -13.06
CA ILE A 6 -78.16 -90.17 -11.85
C ILE A 6 -76.69 -89.87 -12.18
N GLY A 7 -76.05 -90.64 -13.07
CA GLY A 7 -74.67 -90.41 -13.49
C GLY A 7 -74.49 -89.13 -14.32
N VAL A 8 -75.43 -88.81 -15.21
CA VAL A 8 -75.40 -87.57 -16.02
C VAL A 8 -75.69 -86.33 -15.17
N VAL A 9 -76.62 -86.42 -14.22
CA VAL A 9 -76.91 -85.33 -13.26
C VAL A 9 -75.74 -85.12 -12.30
N ALA A 10 -75.10 -86.18 -11.82
CA ALA A 10 -73.90 -86.08 -11.01
C ALA A 10 -72.72 -85.44 -11.78
N ALA A 11 -72.49 -85.81 -13.03
CA ALA A 11 -71.45 -85.21 -13.86
C ALA A 11 -71.73 -83.73 -14.21
N ALA A 12 -72.98 -83.36 -14.48
CA ALA A 12 -73.36 -81.96 -14.72
C ALA A 12 -73.26 -81.10 -13.45
N ILE A 13 -73.59 -81.65 -12.28
CA ILE A 13 -73.35 -81.00 -10.99
C ILE A 13 -71.86 -80.87 -10.74
N VAL A 14 -71.03 -81.88 -11.02
CA VAL A 14 -69.57 -81.79 -10.90
C VAL A 14 -69.00 -80.74 -11.86
N ILE A 15 -69.44 -80.67 -13.12
CA ILE A 15 -68.99 -79.65 -14.08
C ILE A 15 -69.49 -78.26 -13.68
N ALA A 16 -70.75 -78.11 -13.23
CA ALA A 16 -71.26 -76.84 -12.74
C ALA A 16 -70.54 -76.40 -11.46
N VAL A 17 -70.24 -77.33 -10.54
CA VAL A 17 -69.47 -77.07 -9.32
C VAL A 17 -68.02 -76.75 -9.65
N VAL A 18 -67.38 -77.42 -10.61
CA VAL A 18 -66.01 -77.13 -11.05
C VAL A 18 -65.94 -75.80 -11.81
N SER A 19 -66.88 -75.52 -12.72
CA SER A 19 -66.96 -74.24 -13.44
C SER A 19 -67.30 -73.07 -12.50
N VAL A 20 -68.21 -73.27 -11.54
CA VAL A 20 -68.53 -72.29 -10.48
C VAL A 20 -67.33 -72.13 -9.53
N CYS A 21 -66.62 -73.19 -9.18
CA CYS A 21 -65.37 -73.08 -8.41
C CYS A 21 -64.27 -72.34 -9.18
N VAL A 22 -64.08 -72.61 -10.47
CA VAL A 22 -63.10 -71.88 -11.29
C VAL A 22 -63.50 -70.40 -11.44
N TYR A 23 -64.80 -70.09 -11.52
CA TYR A 23 -65.31 -68.71 -11.54
C TYR A 23 -65.25 -68.00 -10.17
N LEU A 24 -65.45 -68.74 -9.06
CA LEU A 24 -65.43 -68.22 -7.69
C LEU A 24 -64.01 -68.02 -7.14
N PHE A 25 -63.00 -68.69 -7.70
CA PHE A 25 -61.61 -68.63 -7.23
C PHE A 25 -60.63 -67.96 -8.22
N TYR A 26 -61.10 -67.47 -9.38
CA TYR A 26 -60.27 -66.72 -10.33
C TYR A 26 -59.91 -65.33 -9.78
N HIS A 27 -58.61 -65.02 -9.75
CA HIS A 27 -58.09 -63.72 -9.36
C HIS A 27 -57.20 -63.18 -10.47
N ASP A 28 -57.36 -61.90 -10.80
CA ASP A 28 -56.49 -61.16 -11.71
C ASP A 28 -55.66 -60.16 -10.91
N TRP A 29 -54.43 -60.54 -10.61
CA TRP A 29 -53.56 -59.81 -9.69
C TRP A 29 -52.74 -58.76 -10.43
N SER A 30 -52.92 -57.49 -10.04
CA SER A 30 -51.97 -56.44 -10.40
C SER A 30 -50.64 -56.64 -9.67
N PRO A 31 -49.50 -56.33 -10.31
CA PRO A 31 -48.19 -56.49 -9.70
C PRO A 31 -48.04 -55.61 -8.44
N ALA A 32 -47.23 -56.07 -7.49
CA ALA A 32 -46.87 -55.29 -6.31
C ALA A 32 -46.05 -54.05 -6.72
N THR A 33 -46.17 -52.99 -5.94
CA THR A 33 -45.39 -51.75 -6.08
C THR A 33 -44.35 -51.64 -4.96
N CYS A 34 -43.62 -50.53 -4.91
CA CYS A 34 -42.65 -50.29 -3.84
C CYS A 34 -43.31 -50.17 -2.45
N THR A 35 -44.57 -49.69 -2.40
CA THR A 35 -45.28 -49.40 -1.15
C THR A 35 -46.51 -50.29 -0.91
N SER A 36 -46.95 -51.06 -1.91
CA SER A 36 -48.16 -51.91 -1.82
C SER A 36 -47.93 -53.32 -2.35
N PRO A 37 -48.52 -54.36 -1.73
CA PRO A 37 -48.51 -55.73 -2.23
C PRO A 37 -49.37 -55.91 -3.49
N GLN A 38 -49.44 -57.10 -4.07
CA GLN A 38 -50.30 -57.38 -5.22
C GLN A 38 -51.77 -57.19 -4.85
N VAL A 39 -52.56 -56.60 -5.74
CA VAL A 39 -54.00 -56.34 -5.52
C VAL A 39 -54.81 -56.99 -6.62
N CYS A 40 -55.84 -57.75 -6.26
CA CYS A 40 -56.75 -58.34 -7.24
C CYS A 40 -57.71 -57.28 -7.77
N SER A 41 -57.72 -57.06 -9.09
CA SER A 41 -58.54 -56.06 -9.76
C SER A 41 -60.05 -56.34 -9.67
N ILE A 42 -60.43 -57.57 -9.30
CA ILE A 42 -61.83 -58.03 -9.25
C ILE A 42 -62.43 -57.87 -7.85
N CYS A 43 -61.70 -58.27 -6.79
CA CYS A 43 -62.24 -58.34 -5.42
C CYS A 43 -61.54 -57.43 -4.41
N GLY A 44 -60.41 -56.80 -4.79
CA GLY A 44 -59.63 -55.92 -3.90
C GLY A 44 -58.84 -56.64 -2.81
N ALA A 45 -58.84 -57.98 -2.77
CA ALA A 45 -57.97 -58.73 -1.87
C ALA A 45 -56.50 -58.42 -2.16
N THR A 46 -55.65 -58.48 -1.13
CA THR A 46 -54.20 -58.30 -1.22
C THR A 46 -53.45 -59.62 -1.04
N GLN A 47 -52.32 -59.78 -1.74
CA GLN A 47 -51.48 -60.98 -1.66
C GLN A 47 -49.99 -60.59 -1.67
N GLY A 48 -49.22 -61.21 -0.78
CA GLY A 48 -47.78 -60.95 -0.62
C GLY A 48 -47.46 -59.67 0.13
N GLU A 49 -46.21 -59.23 0.05
CA GLU A 49 -45.70 -57.99 0.64
C GLU A 49 -45.37 -56.97 -0.48
N ALA A 50 -45.20 -55.71 -0.10
CA ALA A 50 -44.68 -54.70 -1.03
C ALA A 50 -43.25 -55.06 -1.45
N LEU A 51 -42.85 -54.68 -2.67
CA LEU A 51 -41.51 -54.99 -3.18
C LEU A 51 -40.39 -54.26 -2.42
N GLY A 52 -40.74 -53.21 -1.68
CA GLY A 52 -39.78 -52.30 -1.09
C GLY A 52 -39.01 -51.50 -2.13
N HIS A 53 -38.25 -50.53 -1.64
CA HIS A 53 -37.44 -49.66 -2.48
C HIS A 53 -36.08 -50.29 -2.79
N ASP A 54 -35.61 -50.04 -4.00
CA ASP A 54 -34.30 -50.46 -4.49
C ASP A 54 -33.48 -49.22 -4.81
N TRP A 55 -32.70 -48.79 -3.82
CA TRP A 55 -32.09 -47.47 -3.80
C TRP A 55 -30.75 -47.45 -4.53
N GLU A 56 -30.62 -46.58 -5.52
CA GLU A 56 -29.32 -46.12 -6.02
C GLU A 56 -28.69 -45.15 -5.01
N LYS A 57 -27.37 -45.18 -4.89
CA LYS A 57 -26.65 -44.35 -3.91
C LYS A 57 -26.81 -42.87 -4.25
N ALA A 58 -26.91 -42.04 -3.22
CA ALA A 58 -26.87 -40.59 -3.35
C ALA A 58 -25.54 -40.12 -4.00
N THR A 59 -25.60 -39.00 -4.70
CA THR A 59 -24.46 -38.34 -5.34
C THR A 59 -24.14 -37.03 -4.62
N CYS A 60 -23.21 -36.23 -5.15
CA CYS A 60 -22.91 -34.91 -4.60
C CYS A 60 -24.09 -33.93 -4.73
N GLU A 61 -24.93 -34.10 -5.76
CA GLU A 61 -26.00 -33.17 -6.12
C GLU A 61 -27.41 -33.73 -5.93
N SER A 62 -27.55 -35.05 -5.80
CA SER A 62 -28.85 -35.72 -5.69
C SER A 62 -28.90 -36.69 -4.52
N PRO A 63 -30.06 -36.81 -3.84
CA PRO A 63 -30.27 -37.83 -2.82
C PRO A 63 -30.29 -39.23 -3.44
N ARG A 64 -30.48 -40.28 -2.62
CA ARG A 64 -30.65 -41.63 -3.15
C ARG A 64 -32.02 -41.78 -3.80
N THR A 65 -32.09 -42.48 -4.93
CA THR A 65 -33.30 -42.61 -5.74
C THR A 65 -33.67 -44.08 -5.93
N CYS A 66 -34.94 -44.42 -5.80
CA CYS A 66 -35.42 -45.78 -6.05
C CYS A 66 -35.49 -46.05 -7.56
N THR A 67 -34.80 -47.08 -8.04
CA THR A 67 -34.75 -47.43 -9.48
C THR A 67 -36.10 -47.87 -10.06
N ARG A 68 -37.03 -48.29 -9.19
CA ARG A 68 -38.34 -48.80 -9.60
C ARG A 68 -39.42 -47.73 -9.70
N CYS A 69 -39.47 -46.80 -8.75
CA CYS A 69 -40.54 -45.79 -8.67
C CYS A 69 -40.06 -44.33 -8.78
N GLY A 70 -38.75 -44.08 -8.75
CA GLY A 70 -38.16 -42.74 -8.80
C GLY A 70 -38.33 -41.92 -7.52
N GLU A 71 -38.82 -42.51 -6.42
CA GLU A 71 -38.88 -41.83 -5.14
C GLU A 71 -37.46 -41.48 -4.67
N GLU A 72 -37.31 -40.31 -4.07
CA GLU A 72 -36.07 -39.79 -3.52
C GLU A 72 -36.16 -39.78 -2.00
N ASP A 73 -35.06 -40.13 -1.32
CA ASP A 73 -35.04 -40.19 0.13
C ASP A 73 -33.71 -39.67 0.69
N GLY A 74 -33.79 -38.74 1.65
CA GLY A 74 -32.64 -38.05 2.24
C GLY A 74 -32.13 -36.85 1.42
N ASP A 75 -30.92 -36.42 1.73
CA ASP A 75 -30.24 -35.27 1.10
C ASP A 75 -29.08 -35.74 0.20
N PRO A 76 -28.63 -34.91 -0.77
CA PRO A 76 -27.38 -35.11 -1.46
C PRO A 76 -26.20 -35.21 -0.49
N LEU A 77 -25.17 -35.96 -0.88
CA LEU A 77 -23.96 -36.12 -0.06
C LEU A 77 -23.14 -34.83 0.06
N GLY A 78 -23.38 -33.86 -0.82
CA GLY A 78 -22.56 -32.68 -0.99
C GLY A 78 -21.15 -33.00 -1.53
N HIS A 79 -20.45 -31.95 -1.94
CA HIS A 79 -19.07 -32.08 -2.39
C HIS A 79 -18.11 -32.32 -1.22
N ASP A 80 -17.15 -33.20 -1.47
CA ASP A 80 -16.03 -33.50 -0.59
C ASP A 80 -14.80 -32.80 -1.14
N TRP A 81 -14.72 -31.50 -0.88
CA TRP A 81 -13.69 -30.65 -1.49
C TRP A 81 -12.31 -30.92 -0.87
N GLY A 82 -11.34 -31.25 -1.72
CA GLY A 82 -9.93 -31.33 -1.34
C GLY A 82 -9.28 -29.98 -1.04
N GLU A 83 -7.97 -30.00 -0.79
CA GLU A 83 -7.18 -28.78 -0.53
C GLU A 83 -7.13 -27.86 -1.76
N TRP A 84 -7.01 -26.55 -1.49
CA TRP A 84 -6.80 -25.57 -2.55
C TRP A 84 -5.38 -25.68 -3.11
N ALA A 85 -5.26 -25.82 -4.42
CA ALA A 85 -4.02 -25.72 -5.16
C ALA A 85 -3.94 -24.35 -5.88
N THR A 86 -2.83 -23.63 -5.70
CA THR A 86 -2.60 -22.36 -6.41
C THR A 86 -2.16 -22.65 -7.85
N ASP A 87 -2.88 -22.10 -8.81
CA ASP A 87 -2.56 -22.20 -10.24
C ASP A 87 -1.58 -21.11 -10.66
N LYS A 88 -1.85 -19.88 -10.21
CA LYS A 88 -1.15 -18.68 -10.59
C LYS A 88 -1.01 -17.78 -9.38
N GLU A 89 0.22 -17.44 -9.04
CA GLU A 89 0.52 -16.46 -8.01
C GLU A 89 -0.05 -15.09 -8.37
N SER A 90 -0.48 -14.33 -7.37
CA SER A 90 -0.92 -12.96 -7.58
C SER A 90 0.28 -12.00 -7.63
N THR A 91 0.10 -10.89 -8.34
CA THR A 91 0.99 -9.73 -8.28
C THR A 91 0.22 -8.55 -7.69
N CYS A 92 0.89 -7.41 -7.49
CA CYS A 92 0.23 -6.19 -7.03
C CYS A 92 -0.70 -5.55 -8.08
N THR A 93 -0.73 -6.07 -9.32
CA THR A 93 -1.60 -5.57 -10.41
C THR A 93 -2.47 -6.63 -11.05
N VAL A 94 -2.16 -7.92 -10.84
CA VAL A 94 -2.87 -9.04 -11.45
C VAL A 94 -3.25 -10.06 -10.39
N ALA A 95 -4.55 -10.32 -10.25
CA ALA A 95 -5.04 -11.36 -9.35
C ALA A 95 -4.53 -12.73 -9.79
N GLY A 96 -4.15 -13.54 -8.81
CA GLY A 96 -3.81 -14.94 -9.01
C GLY A 96 -5.08 -15.81 -9.07
N SER A 97 -4.89 -17.12 -9.17
CA SER A 97 -5.99 -18.09 -9.16
C SER A 97 -5.62 -19.36 -8.43
N LYS A 98 -6.62 -20.02 -7.87
CA LYS A 98 -6.52 -21.33 -7.21
C LYS A 98 -7.72 -22.19 -7.54
N HIS A 99 -7.55 -23.50 -7.51
CA HIS A 99 -8.63 -24.47 -7.67
C HIS A 99 -8.62 -25.52 -6.56
N ARG A 100 -9.73 -26.24 -6.42
CA ARG A 100 -9.82 -27.47 -5.62
C ARG A 100 -10.75 -28.46 -6.32
N THR A 101 -10.57 -29.73 -6.03
CA THR A 101 -11.32 -30.81 -6.69
C THR A 101 -12.10 -31.60 -5.65
N CYS A 102 -13.33 -32.00 -5.98
CA CYS A 102 -14.14 -32.88 -5.16
C CYS A 102 -13.65 -34.32 -5.32
N ASP A 103 -13.28 -34.97 -4.22
CA ASP A 103 -12.75 -36.34 -4.23
C ASP A 103 -13.81 -37.39 -4.60
N ARG A 104 -15.10 -37.05 -4.53
CA ARG A 104 -16.22 -37.96 -4.84
C ARG A 104 -16.63 -37.94 -6.30
N CYS A 105 -16.75 -36.75 -6.91
CA CYS A 105 -17.28 -36.60 -8.28
C CYS A 105 -16.26 -36.06 -9.29
N GLY A 106 -15.11 -35.57 -8.83
CA GLY A 106 -14.07 -34.98 -9.70
C GLY A 106 -14.39 -33.58 -10.19
N GLU A 107 -15.48 -32.97 -9.75
CA GLU A 107 -15.80 -31.58 -10.07
C GLU A 107 -14.75 -30.62 -9.49
N THR A 108 -14.48 -29.53 -10.20
CA THR A 108 -13.46 -28.55 -9.84
C THR A 108 -14.09 -27.19 -9.54
N GLU A 109 -13.71 -26.59 -8.42
CA GLU A 109 -14.04 -25.21 -8.09
C GLU A 109 -12.79 -24.33 -8.27
N GLN A 110 -12.92 -23.22 -8.99
CA GLN A 110 -11.85 -22.23 -9.16
C GLN A 110 -12.23 -20.87 -8.58
N ARG A 111 -11.27 -20.19 -7.95
CA ARG A 111 -11.42 -18.84 -7.40
C ARG A 111 -10.19 -17.98 -7.66
N SER A 112 -10.37 -16.66 -7.66
CA SER A 112 -9.26 -15.71 -7.71
C SER A 112 -8.59 -15.54 -6.34
N LEU A 113 -7.30 -15.21 -6.35
CA LEU A 113 -6.55 -14.76 -5.19
C LEU A 113 -6.60 -13.23 -5.09
N PRO A 114 -6.53 -12.65 -3.87
CA PRO A 114 -6.32 -11.22 -3.72
C PRO A 114 -5.00 -10.79 -4.37
N LEU A 115 -4.91 -9.51 -4.73
CA LEU A 115 -3.65 -8.92 -5.21
C LEU A 115 -2.58 -9.05 -4.12
N ALA A 116 -1.35 -9.31 -4.55
CA ALA A 116 -0.21 -9.28 -3.64
C ALA A 116 0.05 -7.84 -3.18
N GLU A 117 0.63 -7.69 -1.99
CA GLU A 117 1.01 -6.38 -1.48
C GLU A 117 2.09 -5.72 -2.34
N HIS A 118 2.07 -4.39 -2.41
CA HIS A 118 3.14 -3.63 -3.06
C HIS A 118 4.45 -3.83 -2.29
N GLN A 119 5.54 -3.97 -3.03
CA GLN A 119 6.88 -4.11 -2.44
C GLN A 119 7.65 -2.80 -2.65
N PRO A 120 7.93 -2.03 -1.59
CA PRO A 120 8.68 -0.79 -1.71
C PRO A 120 10.05 -1.02 -2.34
N GLY A 121 10.37 -0.20 -3.34
CA GLY A 121 11.71 -0.06 -3.89
C GLY A 121 12.55 0.94 -3.10
N ASP A 122 13.70 1.29 -3.66
CA ASP A 122 14.58 2.29 -3.10
C ASP A 122 13.98 3.70 -3.22
N TRP A 123 14.45 4.60 -2.35
CA TRP A 123 14.12 6.02 -2.46
C TRP A 123 14.85 6.63 -3.65
N GLU A 124 14.10 7.33 -4.49
CA GLU A 124 14.57 8.10 -5.63
C GLU A 124 14.39 9.59 -5.32
N VAL A 125 15.47 10.37 -5.39
CA VAL A 125 15.38 11.83 -5.29
C VAL A 125 14.77 12.38 -6.58
N VAL A 126 13.64 13.06 -6.45
CA VAL A 126 12.93 13.71 -7.56
C VAL A 126 13.41 15.15 -7.70
N THR A 127 13.56 15.85 -6.57
CA THR A 127 14.12 17.20 -6.49
C THR A 127 15.11 17.28 -5.35
N GLU A 128 16.29 17.84 -5.63
CA GLU A 128 17.31 18.06 -4.61
C GLU A 128 16.89 19.21 -3.69
N ALA A 129 17.20 19.09 -2.40
CA ALA A 129 17.03 20.19 -1.47
C ALA A 129 18.14 21.23 -1.69
N THR A 130 17.79 22.52 -1.68
CA THR A 130 18.71 23.61 -2.02
C THR A 130 18.55 24.80 -1.10
N VAL A 131 19.43 25.77 -1.23
CA VAL A 131 19.32 27.08 -0.58
C VAL A 131 19.03 28.15 -1.62
N ASP A 132 18.02 28.99 -1.40
CA ASP A 132 17.68 30.08 -2.31
C ASP A 132 18.67 31.25 -2.24
N ALA A 133 18.43 32.27 -3.08
CA ALA A 133 19.27 33.47 -3.12
C ALA A 133 19.28 34.24 -1.78
N SER A 134 18.23 34.12 -0.99
CA SER A 134 18.07 34.77 0.31
C SER A 134 18.61 33.94 1.48
N GLY A 135 19.07 32.71 1.24
CA GLY A 135 19.60 31.84 2.29
C GLY A 135 18.58 30.89 2.92
N ASN A 136 17.35 30.84 2.41
CA ASN A 136 16.33 29.93 2.95
C ASN A 136 16.46 28.54 2.33
N ALA A 137 16.20 27.51 3.13
CA ALA A 137 16.07 26.16 2.63
C ALA A 137 14.84 26.03 1.73
N VAL A 138 15.07 25.52 0.53
CA VAL A 138 14.04 25.05 -0.40
C VAL A 138 14.02 23.52 -0.30
N PRO A 139 12.95 22.93 0.27
CA PRO A 139 12.85 21.48 0.41
C PRO A 139 12.94 20.78 -0.95
N GLY A 140 13.66 19.66 -0.96
CA GLY A 140 13.62 18.69 -2.05
C GLY A 140 12.51 17.66 -1.81
N GLU A 141 12.42 16.69 -2.70
CA GLU A 141 11.43 15.62 -2.66
C GLU A 141 12.10 14.31 -3.06
N ARG A 142 11.79 13.26 -2.32
CA ARG A 142 12.09 11.88 -2.71
C ARG A 142 10.83 11.05 -2.69
N VAL A 143 10.77 10.06 -3.58
CA VAL A 143 9.67 9.11 -3.67
C VAL A 143 10.21 7.69 -3.66
N ARG A 144 9.40 6.73 -3.22
CA ARG A 144 9.70 5.32 -3.46
C ARG A 144 8.53 4.66 -4.17
N LYS A 145 8.87 3.84 -5.16
CA LYS A 145 7.89 3.17 -6.02
C LYS A 145 7.89 1.68 -5.75
N CYS A 146 6.78 1.02 -6.05
CA CYS A 146 6.71 -0.43 -6.02
C CYS A 146 7.72 -1.01 -7.02
N LYS A 147 8.66 -1.83 -6.55
CA LYS A 147 9.69 -2.43 -7.43
C LYS A 147 9.13 -3.38 -8.49
N VAL A 148 7.84 -3.76 -8.38
CA VAL A 148 7.16 -4.69 -9.30
C VAL A 148 6.37 -3.96 -10.37
N CYS A 149 5.58 -2.93 -10.01
CA CYS A 149 4.68 -2.23 -10.94
C CYS A 149 5.03 -0.76 -11.19
N GLY A 150 5.94 -0.17 -10.43
CA GLY A 150 6.34 1.24 -10.56
C GLY A 150 5.35 2.25 -9.97
N GLU A 151 4.27 1.81 -9.33
CA GLU A 151 3.35 2.70 -8.62
C GLU A 151 4.05 3.41 -7.47
N GLU A 152 3.85 4.72 -7.35
CA GLU A 152 4.37 5.52 -6.24
C GLU A 152 3.63 5.15 -4.95
N LEU A 153 4.39 4.77 -3.92
CA LEU A 153 3.82 4.31 -2.66
C LEU A 153 3.88 5.42 -1.61
N GLU A 154 5.01 6.12 -1.55
CA GLU A 154 5.31 7.14 -0.56
C GLU A 154 6.15 8.27 -1.16
N SER A 155 5.91 9.48 -0.66
CA SER A 155 6.68 10.68 -0.93
C SER A 155 7.08 11.34 0.38
N GLU A 156 8.29 11.89 0.41
CA GLU A 156 8.86 12.60 1.57
C GLU A 156 9.61 13.85 1.13
N GLU A 157 9.46 14.93 1.91
CA GLU A 157 10.25 16.14 1.74
C GLU A 157 11.66 15.95 2.30
N ILE A 158 12.65 16.36 1.52
CA ILE A 158 14.07 16.40 1.93
C ILE A 158 14.33 17.80 2.46
N VAL A 159 14.61 17.92 3.75
CA VAL A 159 14.96 19.20 4.39
C VAL A 159 16.45 19.18 4.71
N LEU A 160 17.17 20.20 4.26
CA LEU A 160 18.58 20.39 4.61
C LEU A 160 18.72 20.66 6.11
N SER A 161 19.73 20.06 6.72
CA SER A 161 20.15 20.44 8.07
C SER A 161 20.73 21.86 8.09
N ALA A 162 20.76 22.50 9.27
CA ALA A 162 21.37 23.82 9.42
C ALA A 162 22.84 23.86 8.97
N GLU A 163 23.59 22.77 9.16
CA GLU A 163 24.98 22.64 8.71
C GLU A 163 25.10 22.60 7.18
N GLU A 164 24.22 21.85 6.51
CA GLU A 164 24.19 21.79 5.05
C GLU A 164 23.74 23.11 4.43
N ILE A 165 22.77 23.81 5.04
CA ILE A 165 22.35 25.15 4.63
C ILE A 165 23.54 26.12 4.72
N ALA A 166 24.23 26.13 5.86
CA ALA A 166 25.39 26.99 6.07
C ALA A 166 26.51 26.67 5.07
N ALA A 167 26.81 25.39 4.83
CA ALA A 167 27.82 24.98 3.86
C ALA A 167 27.48 25.41 2.43
N GLN A 168 26.22 25.21 1.99
CA GLN A 168 25.76 25.66 0.68
C GLN A 168 25.82 27.18 0.55
N TYR A 169 25.34 27.93 1.56
CA TYR A 169 25.39 29.39 1.55
C TYR A 169 26.85 29.89 1.44
N LYS A 170 27.75 29.40 2.29
CA LYS A 170 29.17 29.77 2.27
C LYS A 170 29.82 29.47 0.92
N SER A 171 29.48 28.34 0.29
CA SER A 171 29.99 27.99 -1.04
C SER A 171 29.47 28.92 -2.15
N SER A 172 28.33 29.57 -1.94
CA SER A 172 27.76 30.54 -2.88
C SER A 172 28.35 31.95 -2.74
N CYS A 173 29.11 32.23 -1.68
CA CYS A 173 29.76 33.52 -1.46
C CYS A 173 31.00 33.68 -2.33
N THR A 174 31.18 34.87 -2.91
CA THR A 174 32.35 35.21 -3.71
C THR A 174 33.41 35.91 -2.86
N ALA A 175 34.67 35.48 -2.94
CA ALA A 175 35.76 36.21 -2.29
C ALA A 175 35.99 37.54 -3.02
N LEU A 176 35.72 38.66 -2.34
CA LEU A 176 35.93 40.00 -2.86
C LEU A 176 37.10 40.67 -2.15
N THR A 177 37.66 41.71 -2.77
CA THR A 177 38.68 42.57 -2.16
C THR A 177 38.06 43.86 -1.64
N TYR A 178 38.73 44.48 -0.66
CA TYR A 178 38.30 45.78 -0.15
C TYR A 178 38.25 46.83 -1.27
N GLU A 179 39.26 46.87 -2.15
CA GLU A 179 39.32 47.87 -3.21
C GLU A 179 38.15 47.78 -4.18
N GLN A 180 37.65 46.57 -4.47
CA GLN A 180 36.47 46.38 -5.32
C GLN A 180 35.23 47.04 -4.70
N VAL A 181 34.93 46.69 -3.45
CA VAL A 181 33.71 47.15 -2.78
C VAL A 181 33.80 48.60 -2.31
N ALA A 182 35.00 49.12 -2.07
CA ALA A 182 35.20 50.52 -1.70
C ALA A 182 35.19 51.47 -2.91
N ARG A 183 35.64 51.02 -4.09
CA ARG A 183 35.65 51.85 -5.31
C ARG A 183 34.31 51.88 -6.01
N ASP A 184 33.63 50.74 -6.11
CA ASP A 184 32.39 50.58 -6.86
C ASP A 184 31.28 49.93 -6.01
N PRO A 185 30.89 50.52 -4.86
CA PRO A 185 29.99 49.88 -3.89
C PRO A 185 28.64 49.47 -4.49
N ASP A 186 28.04 50.32 -5.33
CA ASP A 186 26.75 50.08 -5.98
C ASP A 186 26.76 48.83 -6.89
N ALA A 187 27.93 48.48 -7.46
CA ALA A 187 28.06 47.32 -8.32
C ALA A 187 28.04 45.98 -7.55
N TYR A 188 28.30 46.02 -6.25
CA TYR A 188 28.37 44.84 -5.39
C TYR A 188 27.24 44.78 -4.38
N GLU A 189 26.39 45.80 -4.26
CA GLU A 189 25.22 45.76 -3.39
C GLU A 189 24.31 44.57 -3.72
N GLY A 190 23.88 43.83 -2.70
CA GLY A 190 23.07 42.62 -2.85
C GLY A 190 23.86 41.36 -3.24
N THR A 191 25.17 41.46 -3.52
CA THR A 191 25.99 40.29 -3.84
C THR A 191 26.43 39.54 -2.58
N LYS A 192 26.47 38.21 -2.64
CA LYS A 192 27.02 37.36 -1.58
C LYS A 192 28.54 37.37 -1.64
N ALA A 193 29.18 37.76 -0.55
CA ALA A 193 30.62 37.85 -0.47
C ALA A 193 31.18 37.21 0.81
N VAL A 194 32.47 36.89 0.76
CA VAL A 194 33.25 36.40 1.90
C VAL A 194 34.51 37.24 2.06
N PHE A 195 34.83 37.57 3.31
CA PHE A 195 36.05 38.24 3.72
C PHE A 195 36.64 37.57 4.96
N THR A 196 37.95 37.67 5.11
CA THR A 196 38.67 37.28 6.33
C THR A 196 39.41 38.50 6.87
N GLY A 197 39.29 38.77 8.15
CA GLY A 197 39.85 39.97 8.74
C GLY A 197 39.90 39.96 10.26
N GLU A 198 40.55 40.98 10.81
CA GLU A 198 40.73 41.17 12.26
C GLU A 198 39.71 42.18 12.79
N VAL A 199 39.01 41.81 13.87
CA VAL A 199 38.00 42.63 14.52
C VAL A 199 38.69 43.72 15.34
N ILE A 200 38.51 44.99 14.95
CA ILE A 200 39.13 46.13 15.62
C ILE A 200 38.18 46.86 16.58
N GLN A 201 36.88 46.61 16.48
CA GLN A 201 35.89 47.19 17.38
C GLN A 201 34.62 46.33 17.41
N VAL A 202 34.13 46.06 18.62
CA VAL A 202 32.87 45.32 18.84
C VAL A 202 31.84 46.23 19.50
N MET A 203 30.70 46.44 18.83
CA MET A 203 29.51 47.07 19.44
C MET A 203 28.38 46.05 19.44
N GLN A 204 27.83 45.73 20.60
CA GLN A 204 26.79 44.71 20.75
C GLN A 204 25.54 45.30 21.40
N ASP A 205 24.39 45.05 20.79
CA ASP A 205 23.06 45.34 21.35
C ASP A 205 22.21 44.06 21.29
N GLY A 206 21.97 43.45 22.44
CA GLY A 206 21.33 42.13 22.51
C GLY A 206 22.13 41.05 21.77
N THR A 207 21.51 40.39 20.78
CA THR A 207 22.15 39.38 19.91
C THR A 207 22.86 39.99 18.71
N TYR A 208 22.62 41.27 18.43
CA TYR A 208 23.13 41.93 17.24
C TYR A 208 24.50 42.57 17.49
N TYR A 209 25.46 42.23 16.64
CA TYR A 209 26.80 42.78 16.60
C TYR A 209 26.93 43.77 15.44
N THR A 210 27.48 44.94 15.75
CA THR A 210 28.07 45.86 14.78
C THR A 210 29.58 45.82 14.98
N LEU A 211 30.30 45.23 14.02
CA LEU A 211 31.73 45.03 14.07
C LEU A 211 32.42 45.95 13.08
N ARG A 212 33.60 46.44 13.44
CA ARG A 212 34.55 46.98 12.47
C ARG A 212 35.63 45.94 12.27
N VAL A 213 35.79 45.49 11.04
CA VAL A 213 36.73 44.42 10.69
C VAL A 213 37.69 44.93 9.63
N ASN A 214 38.98 44.86 9.90
CA ASN A 214 40.00 45.16 8.89
C ASN A 214 40.26 43.92 8.06
N VAL A 215 40.16 44.01 6.73
CA VAL A 215 40.13 42.83 5.84
C VAL A 215 41.32 42.69 4.90
N THR A 216 42.19 43.70 4.83
CA THR A 216 43.38 43.67 3.97
C THR A 216 44.62 43.33 4.80
N PRO A 217 45.35 42.25 4.53
CA PRO A 217 46.59 41.95 5.26
C PRO A 217 47.66 43.04 5.07
N ALA A 218 48.23 43.53 6.16
CA ALA A 218 49.25 44.56 6.14
C ALA A 218 50.68 44.00 6.05
N SER A 219 51.57 44.69 5.34
CA SER A 219 52.97 44.25 5.14
C SER A 219 53.81 44.17 6.42
N TRP A 220 53.40 44.86 7.49
CA TRP A 220 54.04 44.89 8.81
C TRP A 220 53.37 43.95 9.83
N GLY A 221 52.42 43.13 9.39
CA GLY A 221 51.58 42.30 10.26
C GLY A 221 50.25 42.98 10.63
N GLY A 222 49.23 42.17 10.89
CA GLY A 222 47.85 42.62 11.16
C GLY A 222 47.05 42.93 9.89
N TYR A 223 45.88 43.54 10.08
CA TYR A 223 44.98 43.90 8.98
C TYR A 223 44.71 45.42 8.92
N THR A 224 44.48 45.92 7.70
CA THR A 224 44.04 47.28 7.38
C THR A 224 42.70 47.24 6.63
N ASP A 225 42.15 48.44 6.38
CA ASP A 225 40.95 48.66 5.57
C ASP A 225 39.67 48.08 6.18
N THR A 226 38.87 48.98 6.75
CA THR A 226 37.71 48.59 7.54
C THR A 226 36.48 48.34 6.67
N ILE A 227 35.84 47.20 6.89
CA ILE A 227 34.45 46.93 6.52
C ILE A 227 33.60 46.95 7.80
N MET A 228 32.44 47.61 7.71
CA MET A 228 31.41 47.53 8.74
C MET A 228 30.63 46.23 8.57
N VAL A 229 30.50 45.45 9.62
CA VAL A 229 29.81 44.15 9.59
C VAL A 229 28.67 44.15 10.60
N GLY A 230 27.45 44.03 10.10
CA GLY A 230 26.29 43.69 10.92
C GLY A 230 26.14 42.18 11.01
N TYR A 231 25.88 41.64 12.20
CA TYR A 231 25.73 40.20 12.40
C TYR A 231 24.76 39.91 13.55
N ASP A 232 23.73 39.11 13.32
CA ASP A 232 22.85 38.62 14.38
C ASP A 232 23.35 37.25 14.84
N ALA A 233 23.87 37.18 16.07
CA ALA A 233 24.43 35.94 16.60
C ALA A 233 23.31 34.96 16.97
N SER A 234 23.43 33.73 16.47
CA SER A 234 22.51 32.65 16.78
C SER A 234 22.73 32.10 18.19
N ALA A 235 21.70 31.47 18.75
CA ALA A 235 21.79 30.83 20.05
C ALA A 235 22.85 29.73 20.05
N GLY A 236 23.96 29.96 20.76
CA GLY A 236 25.10 29.03 20.84
C GLY A 236 26.40 29.57 20.26
N ASP A 237 26.37 30.68 19.52
CA ASP A 237 27.59 31.32 19.03
C ASP A 237 28.43 31.84 20.19
N SER A 238 29.74 31.61 20.12
CA SER A 238 30.68 32.19 21.08
C SER A 238 30.72 33.71 20.92
N ARG A 239 31.05 34.45 21.99
CA ARG A 239 31.17 35.91 21.91
C ARG A 239 32.32 36.31 20.99
N ILE A 240 32.10 37.30 20.11
CA ILE A 240 33.15 37.92 19.28
C ILE A 240 33.88 38.97 20.11
N LEU A 241 35.20 38.94 20.09
CA LEU A 241 36.07 39.87 20.79
C LEU A 241 36.87 40.73 19.80
N GLU A 242 37.41 41.83 20.32
CA GLU A 242 38.45 42.57 19.62
C GLU A 242 39.70 41.69 19.49
N ASP A 243 40.48 41.92 18.43
CA ASP A 243 41.65 41.15 18.01
C ASP A 243 41.34 39.72 17.48
N ASP A 244 40.07 39.30 17.44
CA ASP A 244 39.68 38.03 16.79
C ASP A 244 39.89 38.13 15.26
N VAL A 245 40.52 37.13 14.66
CA VAL A 245 40.54 36.96 13.20
C VAL A 245 39.36 36.07 12.80
N ILE A 246 38.45 36.62 12.02
CA ILE A 246 37.22 35.96 11.63
C ILE A 246 37.09 35.88 10.11
N THR A 247 36.40 34.85 9.62
CA THR A 247 35.92 34.77 8.24
C THR A 247 34.41 34.92 8.25
N PHE A 248 33.89 35.95 7.58
CA PHE A 248 32.47 36.27 7.59
C PHE A 248 31.89 36.20 6.17
N TYR A 249 30.70 35.62 6.09
CA TYR A 249 29.97 35.33 4.86
C TYR A 249 28.63 36.04 4.92
N GLY A 250 28.30 36.81 3.88
CA GLY A 250 27.08 37.61 3.93
C GLY A 250 26.80 38.37 2.65
N THR A 251 25.87 39.30 2.75
CA THR A 251 25.42 40.14 1.63
C THR A 251 25.95 41.55 1.79
N MET A 252 26.59 42.07 0.74
CA MET A 252 27.03 43.47 0.69
C MET A 252 25.82 44.41 0.68
N ALA A 253 25.88 45.47 1.49
CA ALA A 253 24.80 46.43 1.68
C ALA A 253 25.22 47.88 1.37
N GLY A 254 26.18 48.03 0.45
CA GLY A 254 26.67 49.34 0.01
C GLY A 254 27.63 49.99 1.02
N LEU A 255 27.40 51.27 1.32
CA LEU A 255 28.24 52.07 2.20
C LEU A 255 27.52 52.45 3.50
N TYR A 256 28.30 52.58 4.57
CA TYR A 256 27.87 53.05 5.87
C TYR A 256 28.72 54.24 6.33
N SER A 257 28.07 55.33 6.70
CA SER A 257 28.72 56.54 7.23
C SER A 257 28.44 56.71 8.72
N TYR A 258 29.48 57.06 9.49
CA TYR A 258 29.37 57.38 10.92
C TYR A 258 30.33 58.51 11.31
N GLU A 259 30.01 59.20 12.41
CA GLU A 259 30.85 60.25 12.96
C GLU A 259 31.93 59.66 13.87
N SER A 260 33.19 60.01 13.61
CA SER A 260 34.31 59.65 14.47
C SER A 260 34.32 60.45 15.77
N VAL A 261 35.10 59.99 16.75
CA VAL A 261 35.29 60.69 18.04
C VAL A 261 35.86 62.12 17.86
N MET A 262 36.53 62.38 16.74
CA MET A 262 37.07 63.70 16.39
C MET A 262 36.10 64.56 15.55
N GLY A 263 34.86 64.11 15.34
CA GLY A 263 33.81 64.83 14.61
C GLY A 263 33.89 64.75 13.08
N ALA A 264 34.79 63.94 12.53
CA ALA A 264 34.86 63.69 11.09
C ALA A 264 33.93 62.54 10.70
N GLU A 265 33.17 62.70 9.61
CA GLU A 265 32.39 61.62 8.99
C GLU A 265 33.33 60.62 8.29
N ILE A 266 33.16 59.35 8.60
CA ILE A 266 33.89 58.23 8.00
C ILE A 266 32.88 57.36 7.26
N THR A 267 33.16 57.06 5.99
CA THR A 267 32.35 56.17 5.15
C THR A 267 33.13 54.90 4.82
N VAL A 268 32.54 53.74 5.09
CA VAL A 268 33.14 52.42 4.84
C VAL A 268 32.13 51.49 4.17
N PRO A 269 32.57 50.44 3.44
CA PRO A 269 31.67 49.40 2.97
C PRO A 269 30.93 48.71 4.12
N LEU A 270 29.70 48.27 3.87
CA LEU A 270 28.84 47.55 4.81
C LEU A 270 28.52 46.15 4.28
N MET A 271 28.60 45.16 5.15
CA MET A 271 28.07 43.82 4.92
C MET A 271 27.17 43.39 6.07
N PHE A 272 26.07 42.72 5.76
CA PHE A 272 25.33 41.92 6.74
C PHE A 272 25.80 40.47 6.63
N ALA A 273 26.52 40.00 7.65
CA ALA A 273 26.98 38.63 7.75
C ALA A 273 25.83 37.72 8.18
N GLU A 274 25.74 36.56 7.52
CA GLU A 274 24.86 35.46 7.88
C GLU A 274 25.61 34.41 8.71
N TYR A 275 26.89 34.18 8.39
CA TYR A 275 27.75 33.21 9.08
C TYR A 275 29.13 33.79 9.39
N ILE A 276 29.71 33.41 10.53
CA ILE A 276 31.07 33.78 10.94
C ILE A 276 31.82 32.53 11.43
N ASP A 277 32.98 32.26 10.82
CA ASP A 277 33.94 31.22 11.22
C ASP A 277 35.14 31.84 11.93
N ARG A 278 35.73 31.09 12.88
CA ARG A 278 36.84 31.52 13.76
C ARG A 278 37.89 30.43 13.90
#